data_AF-A0A3G9G8X1-F1
#
_entry.id   AF-A0A3G9G8X1-F1
#
_cell.length_a   1.000
_cell.length_b   1.000
_cell.length_c   1.000
_cell.angle_alpha   90.00
_cell.angle_beta   90.00
_cell.angle_gamma   90.00
#
_symmetry.space_group_name_H-M   'P 1'
#
loop_
_entity.id
_entity.type
_entity.pdbx_description
1 polymer ?
#
loop_
_entity_poly.entity_id
_entity_poly.type
_entity_poly.pdbx_seq_one_letter_code
_entity_poly.pdbx_strand_id
1 'polypeptide(L)'
;MGELDESGQRLLAILVEHMPKVKPGEPQTYITYKGVHDRLELHQNGETWGESLQAQGLNSLADWTKRMGFPGITGIITNGGNVEDRPWQPGVGYFDLFKRPRDDFRWWREEVDRAKAFDWLRYLSPAAIDTPPTANIVLAAVGQRMPLPPSPTEKHPVRELVALAGIDVSDWAYTQDGKPIGNPNDNIGRNTMWSFVGRPPEPIALCVWFEHVDWKSEPPTYRGNEYPYQRRLSDIANTRKGKDGLSRLKSKLRRSRAFHDAVFVAYRDSRPIRMILVNGEEIPIEEAADDASKVTAREIDPERWYVHSFDGITGEYVIVRGVECPKSVAEPPTTQYDPLDDPVFSSYLASIEDTERDAAVKIRVCQGIFRDALIQRWGGCSVTKCGLKEVLVASHIRPWSRCETAEQRLSPANGLLLTPNLDKLFDTGLISFDDRFRIVFSPLLKEGWALMLGIRRDMHLSNHARADLLPYLRWHREHILKC
;
A
#
# COMPACT_ATOMS: atom_id res chain seq x y z
N MET A 1 26.98 6.75 -26.08
CA MET A 1 27.75 5.77 -25.29
C MET A 1 26.95 5.52 -24.03
N GLY A 2 26.60 4.26 -23.76
CA GLY A 2 25.51 3.91 -22.85
C GLY A 2 25.77 4.37 -21.42
N GLU A 3 24.98 5.33 -20.96
CA GLU A 3 24.98 5.77 -19.56
C GLU A 3 24.47 4.63 -18.67
N LEU A 4 25.03 4.55 -17.46
CA LEU A 4 24.53 3.68 -16.41
C LEU A 4 23.15 4.18 -15.99
N ASP A 5 22.18 3.27 -15.86
CA ASP A 5 20.82 3.62 -15.46
C ASP A 5 20.74 4.17 -14.03
N GLU A 6 19.60 4.74 -13.67
CA GLU A 6 19.42 5.41 -12.38
C GLU A 6 19.64 4.47 -11.18
N SER A 7 19.15 3.24 -11.26
CA SER A 7 19.33 2.22 -10.22
C SER A 7 20.80 1.84 -10.05
N GLY A 8 21.53 1.66 -11.15
CA GLY A 8 22.96 1.43 -11.15
C GLY A 8 23.75 2.62 -10.63
N GLN A 9 23.33 3.86 -10.94
CA GLN A 9 23.95 5.10 -10.45
C GLN A 9 23.81 5.23 -8.93
N ARG A 10 22.63 4.94 -8.37
CA ARG A 10 22.39 4.93 -6.91
C ARG A 10 23.22 3.85 -6.22
N LEU A 11 23.29 2.65 -6.80
CA LEU A 11 24.13 1.58 -6.27
C LEU A 11 25.61 1.98 -6.31
N LEU A 12 26.09 2.54 -7.42
CA LEU A 12 27.46 3.03 -7.56
C LEU A 12 27.79 4.07 -6.49
N ALA A 13 26.89 5.03 -6.22
CA ALA A 13 27.09 6.06 -5.21
C ALA A 13 27.35 5.47 -3.81
N ILE A 14 26.55 4.48 -3.39
CA ILE A 14 26.71 3.80 -2.09
C ILE A 14 28.03 3.04 -2.00
N LEU A 15 28.43 2.34 -3.08
CA LEU A 15 29.68 1.59 -3.11
C LEU A 15 30.88 2.54 -3.03
N VAL A 16 30.82 3.68 -3.73
CA VAL A 16 31.86 4.71 -3.67
C VAL A 16 31.95 5.33 -2.28
N GLU A 17 30.81 5.63 -1.64
CA GLU A 17 30.78 6.16 -0.27
C GLU A 17 31.31 5.13 0.76
N HIS A 18 31.05 3.84 0.55
CA HIS A 18 31.54 2.78 1.43
C HIS A 18 33.03 2.44 1.21
N MET A 19 33.58 2.79 0.04
CA MET A 19 34.95 2.46 -0.40
C MET A 19 36.07 2.83 0.59
N PRO A 20 36.02 3.95 1.34
CA PRO A 20 37.04 4.28 2.34
C PRO A 20 37.15 3.24 3.47
N LYS A 21 36.05 2.56 3.82
CA LYS A 21 35.99 1.55 4.88
C LYS A 21 36.48 0.17 4.43
N VAL A 22 36.48 -0.09 3.12
CA VAL A 22 36.86 -1.38 2.52
C VAL A 22 38.36 -1.63 2.67
N LYS A 23 38.72 -2.76 3.26
CA LYS A 23 40.12 -3.25 3.33
C LYS A 23 40.28 -4.50 2.46
N PRO A 24 40.99 -4.42 1.33
CA PRO A 24 41.16 -5.53 0.40
C PRO A 24 41.75 -6.78 1.09
N GLY A 25 40.99 -7.88 1.07
CA GLY A 25 41.34 -9.12 1.75
C GLY A 25 40.75 -9.29 3.16
N GLU A 26 39.99 -8.31 3.65
CA GLU A 26 39.19 -8.39 4.90
C GLU A 26 37.68 -8.23 4.56
N PRO A 27 37.00 -9.28 4.07
CA PRO A 27 35.61 -9.19 3.61
C PRO A 27 34.60 -8.74 4.66
N GLN A 28 34.93 -8.80 5.95
CA GLN A 28 34.10 -8.28 7.04
C GLN A 28 33.94 -6.75 6.99
N THR A 29 34.84 -6.07 6.27
CA THR A 29 34.77 -4.62 6.05
C THR A 29 33.87 -4.22 4.88
N TYR A 30 33.38 -5.21 4.12
CA TYR A 30 32.62 -5.00 2.89
C TYR A 30 31.14 -4.80 3.21
N ILE A 31 30.38 -4.22 2.28
CA ILE A 31 28.95 -4.00 2.50
C ILE A 31 28.19 -5.31 2.22
N THR A 32 27.15 -5.61 3.00
CA THR A 32 26.34 -6.81 2.76
C THR A 32 25.21 -6.52 1.77
N TYR A 33 24.67 -7.54 1.09
CA TYR A 33 23.48 -7.38 0.24
C TYR A 33 22.33 -6.70 1.00
N LYS A 34 22.05 -7.18 2.22
CA LYS A 34 21.07 -6.55 3.11
C LYS A 34 21.45 -5.10 3.43
N GLY A 35 22.72 -4.81 3.73
CA GLY A 35 23.18 -3.46 4.01
C GLY A 35 23.05 -2.52 2.79
N VAL A 36 23.18 -3.01 1.56
CA VAL A 36 22.88 -2.24 0.36
C VAL A 36 21.39 -1.97 0.25
N HIS A 37 20.54 -2.97 0.49
CA HIS A 37 19.08 -2.81 0.52
C HIS A 37 18.64 -1.78 1.56
N ASP A 38 19.16 -1.87 2.78
CA ASP A 38 18.87 -0.95 3.87
C ASP A 38 19.26 0.49 3.51
N ARG A 39 20.37 0.68 2.78
CA ARG A 39 20.86 2.01 2.39
C ARG A 39 20.19 2.58 1.13
N LEU A 40 19.69 1.73 0.24
CA LEU A 40 18.91 2.14 -0.94
C LEU A 40 17.39 2.13 -0.69
N GLU A 41 16.97 1.75 0.52
CA GLU A 41 15.56 1.54 0.88
C GLU A 41 14.84 0.58 -0.08
N LEU A 42 15.55 -0.46 -0.52
CA LEU A 42 15.02 -1.45 -1.47
C LEU A 42 14.31 -2.60 -0.76
N HIS A 43 13.12 -2.95 -1.24
CA HIS A 43 12.39 -4.14 -0.81
C HIS A 43 13.11 -5.43 -1.24
N GLN A 44 12.98 -6.49 -0.44
CA GLN A 44 13.40 -7.82 -0.84
C GLN A 44 12.35 -8.42 -1.79
N ASN A 45 12.67 -8.47 -3.07
CA ASN A 45 11.76 -8.92 -4.12
C ASN A 45 11.99 -10.39 -4.54
N GLY A 46 13.10 -11.01 -4.10
CA GLY A 46 13.47 -12.40 -4.37
C GLY A 46 13.73 -13.21 -3.10
N GLU A 47 13.97 -14.52 -3.24
CA GLU A 47 14.19 -15.44 -2.10
C GLU A 47 15.39 -15.00 -1.25
N THR A 48 16.40 -14.40 -1.89
CA THR A 48 17.56 -13.81 -1.21
C THR A 48 17.71 -12.31 -1.49
N TRP A 49 18.37 -11.60 -0.57
CA TRP A 49 18.82 -10.21 -0.76
C TRP A 49 19.69 -10.05 -2.02
N GLY A 50 20.47 -11.07 -2.37
CA GLY A 50 21.31 -11.06 -3.57
C GLY A 50 20.52 -11.07 -4.87
N GLU A 51 19.51 -11.95 -4.97
CA GLU A 51 18.62 -12.02 -6.14
C GLU A 51 17.75 -10.77 -6.27
N SER A 52 17.31 -10.21 -5.15
CA SER A 52 16.57 -8.96 -5.13
C SER A 52 17.40 -7.82 -5.73
N LEU A 53 18.65 -7.70 -5.29
CA LEU A 53 19.54 -6.63 -5.74
C LEU A 53 19.93 -6.76 -7.22
N GLN A 54 19.99 -7.98 -7.77
CA GLN A 54 20.23 -8.24 -9.21
C GLN A 54 19.27 -7.46 -10.11
N ALA A 55 17.97 -7.52 -9.80
CA ALA A 55 16.93 -6.81 -10.54
C ALA A 55 16.84 -5.31 -10.21
N GLN A 56 17.47 -4.87 -9.11
CA GLN A 56 17.38 -3.51 -8.58
C GLN A 56 18.67 -2.69 -8.80
N GLY A 57 19.46 -3.04 -9.81
CA GLY A 57 20.61 -2.24 -10.28
C GLY A 57 21.96 -2.95 -10.24
N LEU A 58 22.10 -4.09 -9.54
CA LEU A 58 23.37 -4.83 -9.49
C LEU A 58 23.77 -5.41 -10.84
N ASN A 59 22.83 -5.99 -11.60
CA ASN A 59 23.14 -6.50 -12.94
C ASN A 59 23.53 -5.36 -13.89
N SER A 60 22.80 -4.25 -13.82
CA SER A 60 23.08 -3.07 -14.66
C SER A 60 24.49 -2.52 -14.40
N LEU A 61 24.88 -2.37 -13.12
CA LEU A 61 26.22 -1.91 -12.74
C LEU A 61 27.32 -2.91 -13.11
N ALA A 62 27.08 -4.21 -12.90
CA ALA A 62 28.01 -5.27 -13.26
C ALA A 62 28.26 -5.34 -14.78
N ASP A 63 27.20 -5.28 -15.59
CA ASP A 63 27.31 -5.30 -17.05
C ASP A 63 27.91 -4.01 -17.59
N TRP A 64 27.62 -2.87 -16.97
CA TRP A 64 28.22 -1.59 -17.34
C TRP A 64 29.73 -1.56 -17.06
N THR A 65 30.17 -1.94 -15.86
CA THR A 65 31.60 -2.00 -15.52
C THR A 65 32.36 -2.94 -16.46
N LYS A 66 31.80 -4.11 -16.77
CA LYS A 66 32.38 -5.06 -17.73
C LYS A 66 32.48 -4.49 -19.14
N ARG A 67 31.41 -3.87 -19.66
CA ARG A 67 31.40 -3.27 -21.01
C ARG A 67 32.42 -2.14 -21.16
N MET A 68 32.61 -1.35 -20.10
CA MET A 68 33.55 -0.22 -20.10
C MET A 68 34.99 -0.63 -19.77
N GLY A 69 35.22 -1.89 -19.39
CA GLY A 69 36.54 -2.37 -18.97
C GLY A 69 36.99 -1.81 -17.62
N PHE A 70 36.04 -1.41 -16.76
CA PHE A 70 36.32 -0.88 -15.43
C PHE A 70 36.50 -2.01 -14.41
N PRO A 71 37.16 -1.74 -13.27
CA PRO A 71 37.28 -2.73 -12.20
C PRO A 71 35.91 -3.16 -11.65
N GLY A 72 35.81 -4.40 -11.17
CA GLY A 72 34.57 -4.97 -10.63
C GLY A 72 34.14 -4.41 -9.28
N ILE A 73 33.61 -3.17 -9.23
CA ILE A 73 33.24 -2.52 -7.96
C ILE A 73 32.19 -3.31 -7.15
N THR A 74 31.30 -4.05 -7.81
CA THR A 74 30.27 -4.88 -7.16
C THR A 74 30.84 -6.02 -6.31
N GLY A 75 32.13 -6.31 -6.45
CA GLY A 75 32.85 -7.30 -5.64
C GLY A 75 32.97 -6.96 -4.16
N ILE A 76 32.63 -5.73 -3.75
CA ILE A 76 32.57 -5.34 -2.34
C ILE A 76 31.18 -5.59 -1.71
N ILE A 77 30.26 -6.24 -2.43
CA ILE A 77 28.95 -6.63 -1.90
C ILE A 77 28.98 -8.12 -1.56
N THR A 78 28.72 -8.46 -0.30
CA THR A 78 28.84 -9.85 0.19
C THR A 78 27.56 -10.35 0.88
N ASN A 79 27.44 -11.66 1.04
CA ASN A 79 26.33 -12.29 1.77
C ASN A 79 26.40 -12.18 3.30
N GLY A 80 27.43 -11.54 3.86
CA GLY A 80 27.63 -11.45 5.30
C GLY A 80 28.01 -12.79 5.95
N GLY A 81 28.10 -12.80 7.28
CA GLY A 81 28.55 -13.97 8.05
C GLY A 81 27.50 -15.05 8.29
N ASN A 82 26.25 -14.84 7.88
CA ASN A 82 25.11 -15.69 8.26
C ASN A 82 24.86 -16.86 7.29
N VAL A 83 25.72 -17.04 6.28
CA VAL A 83 25.62 -18.13 5.30
C VAL A 83 26.73 -19.13 5.58
N GLU A 84 26.39 -20.26 6.20
CA GLU A 84 27.35 -21.24 6.75
C GLU A 84 28.37 -21.74 5.73
N ASP A 85 27.95 -22.00 4.48
CA ASP A 85 28.81 -22.61 3.46
C ASP A 85 29.76 -21.64 2.75
N ARG A 86 29.51 -20.32 2.83
CA ARG A 86 30.27 -19.31 2.06
C ARG A 86 30.19 -17.91 2.69
N PRO A 87 30.55 -17.73 3.96
CA PRO A 87 30.36 -16.46 4.64
C PRO A 87 31.25 -15.37 4.03
N TRP A 88 30.72 -14.15 3.96
CA TRP A 88 31.40 -12.96 3.48
C TRP A 88 31.92 -13.05 2.04
N GLN A 89 31.26 -13.82 1.19
CA GLN A 89 31.62 -13.94 -0.23
C GLN A 89 30.64 -13.17 -1.12
N PRO A 90 31.08 -12.68 -2.30
CA PRO A 90 30.19 -12.10 -3.27
C PRO A 90 29.33 -13.20 -3.91
N GLY A 91 28.22 -12.80 -4.52
CA GLY A 91 27.31 -13.71 -5.21
C GLY A 91 28.04 -14.50 -6.29
N VAL A 92 27.55 -15.71 -6.56
CA VAL A 92 28.16 -16.69 -7.49
C VAL A 92 28.45 -16.08 -8.87
N GLY A 93 27.55 -15.22 -9.35
CA GLY A 93 27.68 -14.56 -10.64
C GLY A 93 28.85 -13.57 -10.76
N TYR A 94 29.44 -13.12 -9.64
CA TYR A 94 30.56 -12.16 -9.67
C TYR A 94 31.82 -12.76 -10.33
N PHE A 95 32.25 -13.95 -9.91
CA PHE A 95 33.42 -14.61 -10.51
C PHE A 95 33.17 -15.05 -11.95
N ASP A 96 31.94 -15.54 -12.21
CA ASP A 96 31.50 -15.97 -13.53
C ASP A 96 31.56 -14.79 -14.55
N LEU A 97 31.24 -13.57 -14.10
CA LEU A 97 31.31 -12.35 -14.92
C LEU A 97 32.72 -12.09 -15.49
N PHE A 98 33.76 -12.38 -14.70
CA PHE A 98 35.18 -12.18 -15.06
C PHE A 98 35.86 -13.47 -15.55
N LYS A 99 35.11 -14.56 -15.73
CA LYS A 99 35.61 -15.89 -16.12
C LYS A 99 36.72 -16.40 -15.19
N ARG A 100 36.55 -16.18 -13.88
CA ARG A 100 37.50 -16.57 -12.83
C ARG A 100 36.96 -17.76 -12.03
N PRO A 101 37.84 -18.62 -11.48
CA PRO A 101 37.43 -19.63 -10.51
C PRO A 101 36.77 -18.97 -9.29
N ARG A 102 35.76 -19.63 -8.72
CA ARG A 102 34.96 -19.08 -7.61
C ARG A 102 35.72 -18.97 -6.28
N ASP A 103 36.85 -19.67 -6.17
CA ASP A 103 37.78 -19.69 -5.05
C ASP A 103 39.04 -18.85 -5.30
N ASP A 104 39.09 -18.09 -6.40
CA ASP A 104 40.21 -17.18 -6.72
C ASP A 104 40.16 -15.90 -5.87
N PHE A 105 40.27 -16.07 -4.55
CA PHE A 105 40.22 -14.98 -3.57
C PHE A 105 41.42 -14.04 -3.67
N ARG A 106 42.54 -14.53 -4.21
CA ARG A 106 43.71 -13.71 -4.52
C ARG A 106 43.37 -12.71 -5.62
N TRP A 107 42.81 -13.18 -6.73
CA TRP A 107 42.34 -12.29 -7.78
C TRP A 107 41.24 -11.36 -7.27
N TRP A 108 40.28 -11.85 -6.49
CA TRP A 108 39.22 -11.00 -5.93
C TRP A 108 39.78 -9.85 -5.08
N ARG A 109 40.77 -10.13 -4.23
CA ARG A 109 41.48 -9.09 -3.47
C ARG A 109 42.13 -8.06 -4.41
N GLU A 110 42.90 -8.53 -5.39
CA GLU A 110 43.55 -7.66 -6.38
C GLU A 110 42.51 -6.82 -7.15
N GLU A 111 41.34 -7.38 -7.44
CA GLU A 111 40.24 -6.67 -8.10
C GLU A 111 39.64 -5.56 -7.23
N VAL A 112 39.45 -5.83 -5.93
CA VAL A 112 39.01 -4.80 -4.98
C VAL A 112 40.07 -3.71 -4.82
N ASP A 113 41.37 -4.06 -4.81
CA ASP A 113 42.46 -3.07 -4.84
C ASP A 113 42.39 -2.18 -6.08
N ARG A 114 42.16 -2.75 -7.27
CA ARG A 114 41.96 -1.99 -8.52
C ARG A 114 40.72 -1.10 -8.46
N ALA A 115 39.61 -1.61 -7.93
CA ALA A 115 38.39 -0.83 -7.76
C ALA A 115 38.59 0.32 -6.79
N LYS A 116 39.33 0.13 -5.69
CA LYS A 116 39.62 1.18 -4.71
C LYS A 116 40.49 2.30 -5.27
N ALA A 117 41.41 1.97 -6.18
CA ALA A 117 42.28 2.95 -6.85
C ALA A 117 41.62 3.68 -8.03
N PHE A 118 40.43 3.27 -8.46
CA PHE A 118 39.74 3.82 -9.63
C PHE A 118 38.92 5.06 -9.27
N ASP A 119 38.96 6.09 -10.13
CA ASP A 119 38.27 7.37 -9.91
C ASP A 119 36.79 7.29 -10.32
N TRP A 120 36.00 6.65 -9.46
CA TRP A 120 34.56 6.45 -9.67
C TRP A 120 33.74 7.74 -9.65
N LEU A 121 34.23 8.78 -8.98
CA LEU A 121 33.52 10.06 -8.85
C LEU A 121 33.27 10.72 -10.23
N ARG A 122 34.12 10.45 -11.23
CA ARG A 122 33.94 10.93 -12.61
C ARG A 122 32.72 10.37 -13.33
N TYR A 123 32.19 9.26 -12.84
CA TYR A 123 31.11 8.53 -13.49
C TYR A 123 29.80 8.57 -12.70
N LEU A 124 29.79 9.29 -11.57
CA LEU A 124 28.57 9.60 -10.84
C LEU A 124 27.89 10.82 -11.49
N SER A 125 26.61 10.66 -11.81
CA SER A 125 25.76 11.80 -12.21
C SER A 125 25.66 12.80 -11.06
N PRO A 126 25.59 14.13 -11.31
CA PRO A 126 25.28 15.12 -10.28
C PRO A 126 24.01 14.77 -9.50
N ALA A 127 23.00 14.17 -10.15
CA ALA A 127 21.77 13.70 -9.50
C ALA A 127 21.98 12.45 -8.62
N ALA A 128 23.06 11.69 -8.84
CA ALA A 128 23.46 10.56 -8.00
C ALA A 128 24.38 10.99 -6.83
N ILE A 129 25.12 12.10 -6.99
CA ILE A 129 25.94 12.74 -5.95
C ILE A 129 25.06 13.59 -5.00
N ASP A 130 23.99 14.20 -5.51
CA ASP A 130 22.91 14.87 -4.75
C ASP A 130 21.82 13.91 -4.27
N THR A 131 22.01 12.60 -4.42
CA THR A 131 21.38 11.60 -3.55
C THR A 131 22.40 11.11 -2.52
N PRO A 132 22.58 11.82 -1.38
CA PRO A 132 23.05 11.16 -0.18
C PRO A 132 22.04 10.09 0.25
N PRO A 133 22.47 9.05 0.98
CA PRO A 133 21.55 8.15 1.66
C PRO A 133 20.59 9.01 2.49
N THR A 134 19.31 8.64 2.56
CA THR A 134 18.26 9.39 3.26
C THR A 134 18.45 9.38 4.79
N ALA A 135 19.63 9.80 5.26
CA ALA A 135 19.84 10.47 6.51
C ALA A 135 19.89 11.98 6.19
N ASN A 136 18.89 12.70 6.68
CA ASN A 136 18.68 14.15 6.56
C ASN A 136 17.77 14.64 5.40
N ILE A 137 16.51 14.20 5.41
CA ILE A 137 15.41 15.19 5.38
C ILE A 137 15.16 15.64 6.82
N VAL A 138 16.15 16.35 7.38
CA VAL A 138 16.03 17.20 8.56
C VAL A 138 17.05 18.31 8.40
N LEU A 139 16.74 19.34 7.62
CA LEU A 139 17.26 20.72 7.76
C LEU A 139 16.85 21.60 6.55
N ALA A 140 15.55 21.59 6.23
CA ALA A 140 14.91 22.75 5.62
C ALA A 140 13.45 22.89 6.13
N ALA A 141 13.26 22.56 7.40
CA ALA A 141 12.27 23.17 8.26
C ALA A 141 12.87 23.03 9.67
N VAL A 142 13.70 24.00 10.10
CA VAL A 142 13.92 24.17 11.54
C VAL A 142 12.64 24.80 12.11
N GLY A 143 11.54 24.04 12.04
CA GLY A 143 10.57 24.05 13.11
C GLY A 143 11.16 23.12 14.16
N GLN A 144 11.29 23.59 15.40
CA GLN A 144 11.73 22.75 16.51
C GLN A 144 10.95 21.43 16.50
N ARG A 145 11.61 20.30 16.20
CA ARG A 145 11.00 18.97 16.39
C ARG A 145 10.52 18.92 17.84
N MET A 146 9.24 18.63 18.03
CA MET A 146 8.68 18.64 19.38
C MET A 146 9.32 17.51 20.19
N PRO A 147 9.62 17.75 21.48
CA PRO A 147 10.16 16.69 22.33
C PRO A 147 9.24 15.46 22.30
N LEU A 148 9.83 14.29 22.54
CA LEU A 148 9.06 13.06 22.67
C LEU A 148 8.08 13.22 23.85
N PRO A 149 6.81 12.86 23.66
CA PRO A 149 5.84 12.95 24.74
C PRO A 149 6.18 11.92 25.82
N PRO A 150 5.96 12.23 27.11
CA PRO A 150 6.04 11.23 28.16
C PRO A 150 4.94 10.17 27.99
N SER A 151 5.10 9.02 28.65
CA SER A 151 4.01 8.04 28.75
C SER A 151 2.79 8.69 29.42
N PRO A 152 1.56 8.51 28.89
CA PRO A 152 0.35 9.08 29.48
C PRO A 152 0.14 8.66 30.93
N THR A 153 -0.24 9.63 31.78
CA THR A 153 -0.54 9.42 33.21
C THR A 153 -1.94 9.86 33.62
N GLU A 154 -2.61 10.70 32.83
CA GLU A 154 -3.96 11.23 33.12
C GLU A 154 -5.05 10.55 32.28
N LYS A 155 -6.27 10.48 32.82
CA LYS A 155 -7.42 9.85 32.15
C LYS A 155 -8.38 10.87 31.54
N HIS A 156 -7.90 11.70 30.62
CA HIS A 156 -8.73 12.69 29.92
C HIS A 156 -9.91 12.02 29.18
N PRO A 157 -11.10 12.63 29.01
CA PRO A 157 -12.17 12.08 28.15
C PRO A 157 -11.77 11.96 26.66
N VAL A 158 -12.14 10.86 25.96
CA VAL A 158 -11.78 10.66 24.53
C VAL A 158 -12.29 11.82 23.70
N ARG A 159 -13.53 12.24 23.96
CA ARG A 159 -14.19 13.31 23.22
C ARG A 159 -13.38 14.60 23.25
N GLU A 160 -12.81 14.94 24.41
CA GLU A 160 -12.00 16.14 24.58
C GLU A 160 -10.69 16.02 23.80
N LEU A 161 -10.04 14.86 23.82
CA LEU A 161 -8.85 14.61 23.01
C LEU A 161 -9.15 14.64 21.49
N VAL A 162 -10.31 14.13 21.06
CA VAL A 162 -10.76 14.19 19.66
C VAL A 162 -11.08 15.64 19.26
N ALA A 163 -11.68 16.44 20.15
CA ALA A 163 -11.86 17.87 19.92
C ALA A 163 -10.52 18.61 19.81
N LEU A 164 -9.57 18.31 20.71
CA LEU A 164 -8.19 18.85 20.68
C LEU A 164 -7.41 18.39 19.44
N ALA A 165 -7.77 17.22 18.88
CA ALA A 165 -7.24 16.77 17.61
C ALA A 165 -7.66 17.70 16.44
N GLY A 166 -8.74 18.47 16.61
CA GLY A 166 -9.31 19.36 15.60
C GLY A 166 -10.46 18.72 14.83
N ILE A 167 -11.13 17.72 15.40
CA ILE A 167 -12.30 17.04 14.82
C ILE A 167 -13.57 17.59 15.48
N ASP A 168 -14.61 17.89 14.70
CA ASP A 168 -15.90 18.30 15.24
C ASP A 168 -16.57 17.12 15.98
N VAL A 169 -16.90 17.36 17.25
CA VAL A 169 -17.52 16.38 18.16
C VAL A 169 -18.92 16.82 18.62
N SER A 170 -19.52 17.79 17.93
CA SER A 170 -20.84 18.32 18.27
C SER A 170 -21.92 17.24 18.26
N ASP A 171 -21.81 16.25 17.37
CA ASP A 171 -22.75 15.14 17.25
C ASP A 171 -22.68 14.12 18.42
N TRP A 172 -21.68 14.22 19.31
CA TRP A 172 -21.57 13.38 20.51
C TRP A 172 -22.57 13.78 21.60
N ALA A 173 -23.14 14.98 21.52
CA ALA A 173 -24.22 15.42 22.40
C ALA A 173 -25.54 14.66 22.15
N TYR A 174 -25.60 13.78 21.14
CA TYR A 174 -26.78 13.03 20.77
C TYR A 174 -26.49 11.52 20.70
N THR A 175 -27.50 10.71 21.02
CA THR A 175 -27.49 9.27 20.74
C THR A 175 -27.58 9.02 19.24
N GLN A 176 -27.36 7.77 18.81
CA GLN A 176 -27.54 7.38 17.41
C GLN A 176 -28.97 7.66 16.88
N ASP A 177 -29.97 7.64 17.76
CA ASP A 177 -31.37 7.96 17.44
C ASP A 177 -31.70 9.46 17.56
N GLY A 178 -30.68 10.31 17.77
CA GLY A 178 -30.84 11.78 17.82
C GLY A 178 -31.33 12.34 19.16
N LYS A 179 -31.35 11.54 20.25
CA LYS A 179 -31.76 12.03 21.58
C LYS A 179 -30.59 12.73 22.29
N PRO A 180 -30.80 13.87 22.96
CA PRO A 180 -29.72 14.55 23.67
C PRO A 180 -29.19 13.71 24.85
N ILE A 181 -27.88 13.79 25.09
CA ILE A 181 -27.18 13.14 26.21
C ILE A 181 -26.77 14.23 27.20
N GLY A 182 -27.03 14.02 28.49
CA GLY A 182 -26.74 15.02 29.54
C GLY A 182 -25.26 15.41 29.65
N ASN A 183 -24.35 14.44 29.44
CA ASN A 183 -22.92 14.67 29.33
C ASN A 183 -22.38 14.01 28.05
N PRO A 184 -21.98 14.78 27.03
CA PRO A 184 -21.47 14.24 25.75
C PRO A 184 -20.25 13.31 25.89
N ASN A 185 -19.50 13.39 26.99
CA ASN A 185 -18.35 12.51 27.26
C ASN A 185 -18.78 11.06 27.57
N ASP A 186 -20.05 10.85 27.96
CA ASP A 186 -20.60 9.53 28.34
C ASP A 186 -21.18 8.76 27.14
N ASN A 187 -20.98 9.24 25.91
CA ASN A 187 -21.50 8.60 24.71
C ASN A 187 -20.75 7.28 24.38
N ILE A 188 -21.24 6.15 24.93
CA ILE A 188 -20.61 4.82 24.87
C ILE A 188 -20.35 4.35 23.42
N GLY A 189 -21.27 4.65 22.50
CA GLY A 189 -21.15 4.24 21.10
C GLY A 189 -19.95 4.86 20.37
N ARG A 190 -19.48 6.02 20.86
CA ARG A 190 -18.39 6.81 20.25
C ARG A 190 -17.10 6.74 21.08
N ASN A 191 -17.20 6.81 22.41
CA ASN A 191 -16.03 6.81 23.29
C ASN A 191 -15.26 5.48 23.34
N THR A 192 -15.84 4.40 22.80
CA THR A 192 -15.20 3.07 22.70
C THR A 192 -14.47 2.83 21.38
N MET A 193 -14.54 3.79 20.43
CA MET A 193 -13.83 3.74 19.15
C MET A 193 -12.34 4.04 19.33
N TRP A 194 -11.52 3.51 18.42
CA TRP A 194 -10.07 3.67 18.40
C TRP A 194 -9.57 4.49 17.20
N SER A 195 -10.49 4.88 16.31
CA SER A 195 -10.21 5.74 15.17
C SER A 195 -11.36 6.70 14.96
N PHE A 196 -11.02 7.94 14.60
CA PHE A 196 -11.95 9.04 14.39
C PHE A 196 -11.54 9.77 13.11
N VAL A 197 -12.36 9.67 12.08
CA VAL A 197 -12.11 10.30 10.77
C VAL A 197 -12.92 11.59 10.70
N GLY A 198 -12.25 12.73 10.79
CA GLY A 198 -12.90 14.04 10.63
C GLY A 198 -13.39 14.26 9.19
N ARG A 199 -14.28 15.23 8.99
CA ARG A 199 -14.71 15.63 7.64
C ARG A 199 -13.65 16.54 7.02
N PRO A 200 -13.20 16.33 5.77
CA PRO A 200 -12.20 17.21 5.16
C PRO A 200 -12.59 18.69 5.30
N PRO A 201 -11.69 19.58 5.78
CA PRO A 201 -10.24 19.40 5.93
C PRO A 201 -9.76 18.91 7.32
N GLU A 202 -10.66 18.47 8.21
CA GLU A 202 -10.31 17.99 9.55
C GLU A 202 -9.31 16.81 9.50
N PRO A 203 -8.48 16.61 10.54
CA PRO A 203 -7.52 15.51 10.58
C PRO A 203 -8.20 14.17 10.91
N ILE A 204 -7.39 13.13 11.01
CA ILE A 204 -7.77 11.81 11.54
C ILE A 204 -7.15 11.68 12.93
N ALA A 205 -7.88 11.14 13.91
CA ALA A 205 -7.33 10.80 15.21
C ALA A 205 -7.35 9.30 15.43
N LEU A 206 -6.23 8.72 15.89
CA LEU A 206 -6.11 7.29 16.17
C LEU A 206 -5.65 7.10 17.61
N CYS A 207 -6.25 6.15 18.31
CA CYS A 207 -5.80 5.70 19.62
C CYS A 207 -4.80 4.56 19.44
N VAL A 208 -3.59 4.67 20.01
CA VAL A 208 -2.58 3.59 19.98
C VAL A 208 -1.94 3.43 21.35
N TRP A 209 -1.57 2.20 21.70
CA TRP A 209 -0.81 1.96 22.93
C TRP A 209 0.56 2.63 22.86
N PHE A 210 0.91 3.37 23.91
CA PHE A 210 2.20 4.07 24.00
C PHE A 210 3.38 3.11 23.81
N GLU A 211 3.29 1.91 24.40
CA GLU A 211 4.32 0.86 24.31
C GLU A 211 4.46 0.24 22.90
N HIS A 212 3.47 0.42 22.01
CA HIS A 212 3.53 -0.12 20.64
C HIS A 212 4.21 0.85 19.67
N VAL A 213 4.53 2.07 20.11
CA VAL A 213 5.29 3.03 19.33
C VAL A 213 6.78 2.75 19.54
N ASP A 214 7.52 2.66 18.44
CA ASP A 214 8.98 2.64 18.49
C ASP A 214 9.48 4.06 18.75
N TRP A 215 9.62 4.41 20.04
CA TRP A 215 10.18 5.69 20.47
C TRP A 215 11.70 5.78 20.29
N LYS A 216 12.37 4.67 19.93
CA LYS A 216 13.82 4.62 19.71
C LYS A 216 14.17 4.92 18.26
N SER A 217 13.23 4.77 17.32
CA SER A 217 13.43 5.19 15.94
C SER A 217 13.44 6.72 15.83
N GLU A 218 14.22 7.24 14.87
CA GLU A 218 14.32 8.67 14.62
C GLU A 218 13.98 8.96 13.14
N PRO A 219 12.83 9.59 12.85
CA PRO A 219 11.72 9.93 13.78
C PRO A 219 10.99 8.70 14.35
N PRO A 220 10.26 8.84 15.49
CA PRO A 220 9.44 7.77 16.05
C PRO A 220 8.43 7.19 15.06
N THR A 221 8.24 5.87 15.13
CA THR A 221 7.39 5.13 14.19
C THR A 221 6.40 4.21 14.88
N TYR A 222 5.18 4.15 14.36
CA TYR A 222 4.19 3.13 14.70
C TYR A 222 4.00 2.19 13.51
N ARG A 223 4.24 0.90 13.72
CA ARG A 223 4.06 -0.15 12.71
C ARG A 223 2.88 -1.01 13.12
N GLY A 224 1.97 -1.28 12.17
CA GLY A 224 0.77 -2.05 12.47
C GLY A 224 0.32 -2.91 11.30
N ASN A 225 -0.49 -3.92 11.65
CA ASN A 225 -1.22 -4.75 10.70
C ASN A 225 -2.48 -5.30 11.39
N GLU A 226 -3.66 -4.89 10.92
CA GLU A 226 -4.93 -5.29 11.53
C GLU A 226 -5.37 -6.70 11.10
N TYR A 227 -4.90 -7.22 9.96
CA TYR A 227 -5.43 -8.47 9.41
C TYR A 227 -5.17 -9.71 10.29
N PRO A 228 -3.97 -9.90 10.88
CA PRO A 228 -3.76 -10.99 11.83
C PRO A 228 -4.71 -10.91 13.03
N TYR A 229 -4.88 -9.72 13.61
CA TYR A 229 -5.77 -9.50 14.75
C TYR A 229 -7.24 -9.81 14.39
N GLN A 230 -7.71 -9.33 13.25
CA GLN A 230 -9.06 -9.58 12.75
C GLN A 230 -9.32 -11.06 12.49
N ARG A 231 -8.36 -11.78 11.87
CA ARG A 231 -8.45 -13.21 11.60
C ARG A 231 -8.59 -14.00 12.90
N ARG A 232 -7.72 -13.73 13.87
CA ARG A 232 -7.75 -14.40 15.18
C ARG A 232 -9.06 -14.13 15.94
N LEU A 233 -9.58 -12.89 15.91
CA LEU A 233 -10.90 -12.59 16.49
C LEU A 233 -12.03 -13.38 15.82
N SER A 234 -11.98 -13.51 14.49
CA SER A 234 -12.95 -14.32 13.73
C SER A 234 -12.85 -15.80 14.09
N ASP A 235 -11.65 -16.35 14.24
CA ASP A 235 -11.44 -17.75 14.63
C ASP A 235 -12.00 -18.03 16.03
N ILE A 236 -11.74 -17.14 17.00
CA ILE A 236 -12.31 -17.23 18.35
C ILE A 236 -13.85 -17.15 18.30
N ALA A 237 -14.41 -16.26 17.47
CA ALA A 237 -15.86 -16.15 17.33
C ALA A 237 -16.50 -17.41 16.71
N ASN A 238 -15.81 -18.04 15.76
CA ASN A 238 -16.30 -19.23 15.06
C ASN A 238 -16.22 -20.51 15.92
N THR A 239 -15.25 -20.58 16.83
CA THR A 239 -15.02 -21.77 17.66
C THR A 239 -15.82 -21.77 18.97
N ARG A 240 -16.37 -20.61 19.37
CA ARG A 240 -17.11 -20.46 20.63
C ARG A 240 -18.51 -21.07 20.56
N LYS A 241 -18.90 -21.77 21.62
CA LYS A 241 -20.26 -22.33 21.79
C LYS A 241 -21.08 -21.43 22.71
N GLY A 242 -22.22 -20.93 22.23
CA GLY A 242 -23.14 -20.06 23.00
C GLY A 242 -23.10 -18.59 22.59
N LYS A 243 -24.01 -17.78 23.16
CA LYS A 243 -24.15 -16.34 22.82
C LYS A 243 -23.22 -15.41 23.63
N ASP A 244 -22.64 -15.90 24.72
CA ASP A 244 -21.81 -15.09 25.62
C ASP A 244 -20.51 -14.66 24.92
N GLY A 245 -20.14 -13.38 25.02
CA GLY A 245 -18.90 -12.83 24.46
C GLY A 245 -18.91 -12.54 22.94
N LEU A 246 -19.80 -13.15 22.13
CA LEU A 246 -19.84 -12.93 20.67
C LEU A 246 -20.09 -11.46 20.28
N SER A 247 -20.94 -10.75 21.02
CA SER A 247 -21.19 -9.31 20.79
C SER A 247 -19.93 -8.47 21.02
N ARG A 248 -19.13 -8.83 22.03
CA ARG A 248 -17.86 -8.18 22.34
C ARG A 248 -16.84 -8.40 21.22
N LEU A 249 -16.70 -9.63 20.73
CA LEU A 249 -15.83 -9.97 19.60
C LEU A 249 -16.24 -9.21 18.32
N LYS A 250 -17.54 -9.18 17.99
CA LYS A 250 -18.06 -8.41 16.85
C LYS A 250 -17.75 -6.91 16.98
N SER A 251 -17.87 -6.37 18.19
CA SER A 251 -17.55 -4.97 18.47
C SER A 251 -16.05 -4.67 18.36
N LYS A 252 -15.17 -5.59 18.78
CA LYS A 252 -13.71 -5.49 18.57
C LYS A 252 -13.34 -5.57 17.08
N LEU A 253 -13.92 -6.52 16.35
CA LEU A 253 -13.71 -6.67 14.90
C LEU A 253 -14.14 -5.43 14.11
N ARG A 254 -15.32 -4.87 14.43
CA ARG A 254 -15.81 -3.61 13.83
C ARG A 254 -14.83 -2.46 14.05
N ARG A 255 -14.26 -2.35 15.25
CA ARG A 255 -13.32 -1.28 15.62
C ARG A 255 -11.97 -1.44 14.94
N SER A 256 -11.43 -2.67 14.87
CA SER A 256 -10.18 -2.95 14.14
C SER A 256 -10.33 -2.65 12.64
N ARG A 257 -11.47 -3.00 12.03
CA ARG A 257 -11.76 -2.61 10.63
C ARG A 257 -11.82 -1.10 10.45
N ALA A 258 -12.54 -0.40 11.32
CA ALA A 258 -12.60 1.05 11.30
C ALA A 258 -11.23 1.71 11.52
N PHE A 259 -10.33 1.08 12.27
CA PHE A 259 -8.95 1.54 12.44
C PHE A 259 -8.16 1.39 11.14
N HIS A 260 -8.17 0.20 10.54
CA HIS A 260 -7.55 -0.07 9.24
C HIS A 260 -8.02 0.92 8.16
N ASP A 261 -9.33 1.11 8.04
CA ASP A 261 -9.93 2.02 7.07
C ASP A 261 -9.49 3.47 7.31
N ALA A 262 -9.35 3.89 8.58
CA ALA A 262 -8.88 5.23 8.91
C ALA A 262 -7.40 5.43 8.54
N VAL A 263 -6.54 4.43 8.74
CA VAL A 263 -5.14 4.47 8.30
C VAL A 263 -5.06 4.53 6.78
N PHE A 264 -5.86 3.74 6.07
CA PHE A 264 -5.92 3.78 4.61
C PHE A 264 -6.35 5.15 4.08
N VAL A 265 -7.39 5.76 4.66
CA VAL A 265 -7.82 7.12 4.29
C VAL A 265 -6.72 8.14 4.58
N ALA A 266 -6.00 8.01 5.69
CA ALA A 266 -4.88 8.88 6.00
C ALA A 266 -3.74 8.78 4.97
N TYR A 267 -3.42 7.56 4.54
CA TYR A 267 -2.45 7.31 3.48
C TYR A 267 -2.90 7.87 2.13
N ARG A 268 -4.07 7.45 1.65
CA ARG A 268 -4.63 7.82 0.33
C ARG A 268 -4.74 9.33 0.16
N ASP A 269 -5.22 10.02 1.19
CA ASP A 269 -5.48 11.47 1.12
C ASP A 269 -4.30 12.30 1.66
N SER A 270 -3.19 11.65 2.05
CA SER A 270 -2.05 12.29 2.74
C SER A 270 -2.51 13.16 3.92
N ARG A 271 -3.53 12.71 4.66
CA ARG A 271 -4.13 13.48 5.76
C ARG A 271 -3.29 13.31 7.02
N PRO A 272 -3.03 14.41 7.77
CA PRO A 272 -2.33 14.30 9.03
C PRO A 272 -3.15 13.51 10.04
N ILE A 273 -2.46 12.66 10.78
CA ILE A 273 -2.98 11.91 11.91
C ILE A 273 -2.59 12.62 13.22
N ARG A 274 -3.54 12.68 14.15
CA ARG A 274 -3.31 13.04 15.55
C ARG A 274 -3.32 11.77 16.39
N MET A 275 -2.17 11.42 16.96
CA MET A 275 -2.06 10.25 17.83
C MET A 275 -2.62 10.56 19.21
N ILE A 276 -3.57 9.75 19.67
CA ILE A 276 -3.98 9.66 21.06
C ILE A 276 -3.25 8.45 21.65
N LEU A 277 -2.22 8.72 22.44
CA LEU A 277 -1.41 7.71 23.09
C LEU A 277 -2.16 7.20 24.31
N VAL A 278 -2.27 5.88 24.47
CA VAL A 278 -2.97 5.26 25.59
C VAL A 278 -2.03 4.38 26.41
N ASN A 279 -2.26 4.35 27.72
CA ASN A 279 -1.57 3.50 28.68
C ASN A 279 -2.59 2.71 29.52
N GLY A 280 -2.21 1.54 29.99
CA GLY A 280 -3.06 0.66 30.78
C GLY A 280 -2.75 -0.81 30.61
N GLU A 281 -3.77 -1.64 30.83
CA GLU A 281 -3.65 -3.09 30.82
C GLU A 281 -4.26 -3.65 29.55
N GLU A 282 -3.40 -4.15 28.65
CA GLU A 282 -3.84 -4.92 27.49
C GLU A 282 -4.03 -6.38 27.88
N ILE A 283 -5.15 -6.96 27.45
CA ILE A 283 -5.40 -8.40 27.63
C ILE A 283 -4.94 -9.19 26.40
N PRO A 284 -4.52 -10.45 26.58
CA PRO A 284 -4.28 -11.36 25.47
C PRO A 284 -5.53 -11.53 24.60
N ILE A 285 -5.34 -11.75 23.31
CA ILE A 285 -6.44 -11.88 22.35
C ILE A 285 -7.31 -13.11 22.62
N GLU A 286 -6.74 -14.14 23.22
CA GLU A 286 -7.41 -15.37 23.66
C GLU A 286 -8.54 -15.08 24.66
N GLU A 287 -8.36 -14.04 25.48
CA GLU A 287 -9.33 -13.58 26.48
C GLU A 287 -10.27 -12.50 25.94
N ALA A 288 -10.12 -12.08 24.68
CA ALA A 288 -10.86 -10.96 24.10
C ALA A 288 -12.38 -11.16 24.02
N ALA A 289 -12.85 -12.41 24.14
CA ALA A 289 -14.26 -12.73 24.20
C ALA A 289 -14.88 -12.45 25.58
N ASP A 290 -14.08 -12.61 26.64
CA ASP A 290 -14.53 -12.62 28.03
C ASP A 290 -14.23 -11.29 28.73
N ASP A 291 -13.08 -10.69 28.42
CA ASP A 291 -12.63 -9.44 29.02
C ASP A 291 -12.32 -8.33 27.98
N ALA A 292 -12.00 -7.13 28.45
CA ALA A 292 -11.58 -6.00 27.64
C ALA A 292 -10.36 -5.30 28.24
N SER A 293 -9.42 -4.91 27.36
CA SER A 293 -8.28 -4.07 27.73
C SER A 293 -8.75 -2.79 28.42
N LYS A 294 -8.04 -2.38 29.48
CA LYS A 294 -8.38 -1.24 30.32
C LYS A 294 -7.41 -0.10 30.07
N VAL A 295 -7.91 1.00 29.52
CA VAL A 295 -7.15 2.24 29.41
C VAL A 295 -7.20 2.97 30.75
N THR A 296 -6.04 3.14 31.38
CA THR A 296 -5.88 3.85 32.66
C THR A 296 -5.52 5.31 32.45
N ALA A 297 -4.77 5.62 31.39
CA ALA A 297 -4.38 6.98 31.01
C ALA A 297 -4.33 7.17 29.49
N ARG A 298 -4.49 8.41 29.03
CA ARG A 298 -4.36 8.78 27.62
C ARG A 298 -4.11 10.27 27.43
N GLU A 299 -3.29 10.59 26.44
CA GLU A 299 -2.89 11.95 26.10
C GLU A 299 -2.75 12.07 24.57
N ILE A 300 -2.95 13.28 24.04
CA ILE A 300 -2.75 13.54 22.62
C ILE A 300 -1.29 13.93 22.37
N ASP A 301 -0.63 13.30 21.40
CA ASP A 301 0.68 13.75 20.96
C ASP A 301 0.54 15.16 20.36
N PRO A 302 1.34 16.14 20.82
CA PRO A 302 1.31 17.48 20.26
C PRO A 302 1.77 17.51 18.79
N GLU A 303 2.57 16.54 18.36
CA GLU A 303 3.04 16.45 16.97
C GLU A 303 2.08 15.67 16.07
N ARG A 304 2.08 15.99 14.77
CA ARG A 304 1.31 15.28 13.75
C ARG A 304 2.05 14.04 13.29
N TRP A 305 1.29 13.06 12.82
CA TRP A 305 1.79 11.80 12.30
C TRP A 305 1.30 11.59 10.87
N TYR A 306 2.09 10.88 10.07
CA TYR A 306 1.79 10.68 8.64
C TYR A 306 2.02 9.21 8.27
N VAL A 307 1.11 8.65 7.49
CA VAL A 307 1.30 7.28 6.97
C VAL A 307 2.29 7.34 5.83
N HIS A 308 3.44 6.69 5.98
CA HIS A 308 4.49 6.65 4.96
C HIS A 308 4.33 5.47 4.02
N SER A 309 3.81 4.35 4.53
CA SER A 309 3.51 3.18 3.70
C SER A 309 2.23 2.50 4.16
N PHE A 310 1.52 1.92 3.21
CA PHE A 310 0.35 1.09 3.43
C PHE A 310 0.30 0.02 2.33
N ASP A 311 0.36 -1.25 2.72
CA ASP A 311 0.21 -2.39 1.84
C ASP A 311 -1.24 -2.87 1.87
N GLY A 312 -1.96 -2.68 0.75
CA GLY A 312 -3.35 -3.10 0.62
C GLY A 312 -3.57 -4.61 0.53
N ILE A 313 -2.53 -5.40 0.34
CA ILE A 313 -2.57 -6.86 0.26
C ILE A 313 -2.34 -7.47 1.64
N THR A 314 -1.23 -7.09 2.28
CA THR A 314 -0.85 -7.65 3.59
C THR A 314 -1.53 -6.94 4.75
N GLY A 315 -1.96 -5.70 4.55
CA GLY A 315 -2.52 -4.83 5.58
C GLY A 315 -1.45 -4.15 6.45
N GLU A 316 -0.16 -4.29 6.12
CA GLU A 316 0.94 -3.66 6.83
C GLU A 316 1.03 -2.16 6.55
N TYR A 317 1.29 -1.36 7.59
CA TYR A 317 1.46 0.09 7.45
C TYR A 317 2.48 0.65 8.42
N VAL A 318 3.08 1.79 8.04
CA VAL A 318 4.03 2.54 8.85
C VAL A 318 3.57 3.99 8.99
N ILE A 319 3.39 4.43 10.22
CA ILE A 319 3.05 5.80 10.57
C ILE A 319 4.24 6.47 11.25
N VAL A 320 4.59 7.67 10.81
CA VAL A 320 5.81 8.38 11.22
C VAL A 320 5.48 9.73 11.84
N ARG A 321 6.10 10.03 12.98
CA ARG A 321 5.92 11.29 13.72
C ARG A 321 6.64 12.45 13.04
N GLY A 322 5.96 13.59 12.90
CA GLY A 322 6.54 14.88 12.52
C GLY A 322 7.03 15.01 11.07
N VAL A 323 7.12 13.92 10.33
CA VAL A 323 7.63 13.92 8.96
C VAL A 323 6.47 13.76 7.99
N GLU A 324 6.10 14.88 7.37
CA GLU A 324 5.19 14.87 6.22
C GLU A 324 5.77 13.98 5.12
N CYS A 325 4.95 13.07 4.60
CA CYS A 325 5.32 12.35 3.38
C CYS A 325 5.51 13.39 2.27
N PRO A 326 6.61 13.35 1.49
CA PRO A 326 6.75 14.19 0.32
C PRO A 326 5.51 13.94 -0.55
N LYS A 327 4.67 14.97 -0.74
CA LYS A 327 3.60 14.90 -1.73
C LYS A 327 4.27 14.45 -3.03
N SER A 328 3.81 13.37 -3.65
CA SER A 328 4.27 13.05 -5.00
C SER A 328 3.95 14.26 -5.87
N VAL A 329 4.98 15.00 -6.25
CA VAL A 329 4.86 16.09 -7.20
C VAL A 329 4.52 15.42 -8.53
N ALA A 330 3.34 15.77 -9.04
CA ALA A 330 2.73 15.33 -10.30
C ALA A 330 2.23 13.88 -10.33
N GLU A 331 0.98 13.72 -10.79
CA GLU A 331 0.54 12.49 -11.43
C GLU A 331 1.58 12.12 -12.50
N PRO A 332 2.20 10.92 -12.44
CA PRO A 332 3.09 10.50 -13.51
C PRO A 332 2.30 10.43 -14.83
N PRO A 333 2.95 10.66 -15.98
CA PRO A 333 2.28 10.48 -17.26
C PRO A 333 1.75 9.05 -17.35
N THR A 334 0.54 8.91 -17.88
CA THR A 334 -0.22 7.67 -17.99
C THR A 334 0.52 6.65 -18.87
N THR A 335 1.49 5.93 -18.32
CA THR A 335 1.97 4.67 -18.90
C THR A 335 1.07 3.55 -18.42
N GLN A 336 0.55 2.78 -19.38
CA GLN A 336 -0.35 1.64 -19.17
C GLN A 336 0.31 0.59 -18.28
N TYR A 337 0.02 0.64 -16.98
CA TYR A 337 0.29 -0.47 -16.06
C TYR A 337 -0.98 -1.33 -16.00
N ASP A 338 -0.91 -2.55 -16.54
CA ASP A 338 -1.94 -3.57 -16.34
C ASP A 338 -1.46 -4.50 -15.20
N PRO A 339 -2.14 -4.53 -14.04
CA PRO A 339 -1.78 -5.44 -12.95
C PRO A 339 -1.78 -6.92 -13.34
N LEU A 340 -2.42 -7.30 -14.45
CA LEU A 340 -2.38 -8.67 -14.99
C LEU A 340 -1.06 -9.03 -15.69
N ASP A 341 -0.23 -8.03 -16.03
CA ASP A 341 1.11 -8.27 -16.59
C ASP A 341 2.17 -8.50 -15.48
N ASP A 342 1.77 -8.38 -14.20
CA ASP A 342 2.62 -8.66 -13.04
C ASP A 342 2.67 -10.18 -12.77
N PRO A 343 3.84 -10.83 -12.93
CA PRO A 343 4.00 -12.27 -12.71
C PRO A 343 3.73 -12.70 -11.27
N VAL A 344 3.96 -11.81 -10.30
CA VAL A 344 3.72 -12.06 -8.86
C VAL A 344 2.23 -12.10 -8.60
N PHE A 345 1.48 -11.14 -9.18
CA PHE A 345 0.02 -11.09 -9.11
C PHE A 345 -0.62 -12.33 -9.75
N SER A 346 -0.10 -12.77 -10.90
CA SER A 346 -0.57 -13.97 -11.59
C SER A 346 -0.37 -15.26 -10.77
N SER A 347 0.76 -15.38 -10.06
CA SER A 347 1.03 -16.56 -9.22
C SER A 347 0.18 -16.59 -7.94
N TYR A 348 -0.13 -15.41 -7.38
CA TYR A 348 -1.04 -15.28 -6.25
C TYR A 348 -2.47 -15.71 -6.62
N LEU A 349 -2.94 -15.32 -7.80
CA LEU A 349 -4.27 -15.69 -8.30
C LEU A 349 -4.42 -17.20 -8.54
N ALA A 350 -3.36 -17.86 -9.03
CA ALA A 350 -3.34 -19.31 -9.23
C ALA A 350 -3.39 -20.14 -7.93
N SER A 351 -3.18 -19.52 -6.77
CA SER A 351 -3.09 -20.18 -5.46
C SER A 351 -4.40 -20.22 -4.65
N ILE A 352 -5.49 -19.64 -5.16
CA ILE A 352 -6.73 -19.43 -4.40
C ILE A 352 -7.77 -20.51 -4.75
N GLU A 353 -8.04 -21.45 -3.84
CA GLU A 353 -9.14 -22.41 -3.98
C GLU A 353 -10.53 -21.83 -3.60
N ASP A 354 -11.53 -22.23 -4.39
CA ASP A 354 -12.94 -21.83 -4.31
C ASP A 354 -13.64 -22.40 -3.05
N THR A 355 -13.86 -21.57 -2.04
CA THR A 355 -14.90 -21.85 -1.03
C THR A 355 -15.77 -20.62 -0.74
N GLU A 356 -17.09 -20.83 -0.79
CA GLU A 356 -18.14 -19.80 -0.82
C GLU A 356 -18.25 -18.91 0.42
N ARG A 357 -17.65 -19.32 1.55
CA ARG A 357 -17.70 -18.53 2.81
C ARG A 357 -16.76 -17.34 2.83
N ASP A 358 -15.70 -17.37 2.04
CA ASP A 358 -14.79 -16.24 1.88
C ASP A 358 -15.30 -15.21 0.86
N ALA A 359 -16.31 -15.56 0.06
CA ALA A 359 -16.77 -14.76 -1.07
C ALA A 359 -17.24 -13.36 -0.63
N ALA A 360 -17.91 -13.19 0.51
CA ALA A 360 -18.45 -11.88 0.91
C ALA A 360 -17.35 -10.88 1.34
N VAL A 361 -16.26 -11.36 1.94
CA VAL A 361 -15.09 -10.53 2.31
C VAL A 361 -14.19 -10.33 1.08
N LYS A 362 -13.98 -11.40 0.29
CA LYS A 362 -13.27 -11.36 -1.00
C LYS A 362 -13.94 -10.37 -1.97
N ILE A 363 -15.28 -10.38 -2.10
CA ILE A 363 -16.04 -9.45 -2.95
C ILE A 363 -15.79 -8.00 -2.53
N ARG A 364 -15.71 -7.70 -1.24
CA ARG A 364 -15.60 -6.30 -0.78
C ARG A 364 -14.20 -5.70 -1.00
N VAL A 365 -13.15 -6.50 -0.75
CA VAL A 365 -11.75 -6.12 -1.00
C VAL A 365 -11.46 -6.10 -2.51
N CYS A 366 -11.90 -7.14 -3.22
CA CYS A 366 -11.75 -7.24 -4.67
C CYS A 366 -12.56 -6.16 -5.41
N GLN A 367 -13.74 -5.76 -4.91
CA GLN A 367 -14.50 -4.65 -5.47
C GLN A 367 -13.79 -3.31 -5.28
N GLY A 368 -13.04 -3.12 -4.19
CA GLY A 368 -12.20 -1.93 -3.98
C GLY A 368 -11.11 -1.84 -5.05
N ILE A 369 -10.33 -2.91 -5.18
CA ILE A 369 -9.24 -3.01 -6.18
C ILE A 369 -9.78 -2.87 -7.62
N PHE A 370 -10.87 -3.57 -7.93
CA PHE A 370 -11.53 -3.50 -9.24
C PHE A 370 -12.07 -2.09 -9.52
N ARG A 371 -12.67 -1.44 -8.53
CA ARG A 371 -13.16 -0.07 -8.66
C ARG A 371 -12.02 0.92 -8.90
N ASP A 372 -10.94 0.81 -8.15
CA ASP A 372 -9.78 1.70 -8.30
C ASP A 372 -9.11 1.52 -9.66
N ALA A 373 -8.99 0.28 -10.14
CA ALA A 373 -8.51 -0.02 -11.48
C ALA A 373 -9.41 0.58 -12.58
N LEU A 374 -10.74 0.56 -12.39
CA LEU A 374 -11.67 1.20 -13.32
C LEU A 374 -11.61 2.73 -13.26
N ILE A 375 -11.40 3.32 -12.10
CA ILE A 375 -11.18 4.77 -11.95
C ILE A 375 -9.92 5.19 -12.69
N GLN A 376 -8.82 4.43 -12.58
CA GLN A 376 -7.60 4.68 -13.33
C GLN A 376 -7.79 4.48 -14.84
N ARG A 377 -8.50 3.43 -15.24
CA ARG A 377 -8.74 3.09 -16.64
C ARG A 377 -9.61 4.12 -17.37
N TRP A 378 -10.66 4.61 -16.72
CA TRP A 378 -11.66 5.46 -17.36
C TRP A 378 -11.54 6.95 -16.99
N GLY A 379 -10.91 7.30 -15.87
CA GLY A 379 -10.79 8.67 -15.34
C GLY A 379 -12.10 9.28 -14.82
N GLY A 380 -13.23 8.83 -15.35
CA GLY A 380 -14.59 9.19 -15.00
C GLY A 380 -15.58 8.23 -15.65
N CYS A 381 -16.86 8.59 -15.75
CA CYS A 381 -17.85 7.72 -16.37
C CYS A 381 -17.45 7.37 -17.82
N SER A 382 -17.43 6.09 -18.15
CA SER A 382 -17.03 5.56 -19.45
C SER A 382 -17.87 6.10 -20.61
N VAL A 383 -19.11 6.55 -20.34
CA VAL A 383 -20.05 7.11 -21.32
C VAL A 383 -20.15 8.63 -21.22
N THR A 384 -20.54 9.14 -20.04
CA THR A 384 -20.87 10.57 -19.85
C THR A 384 -19.66 11.43 -19.53
N LYS A 385 -18.50 10.82 -19.23
CA LYS A 385 -17.29 11.48 -18.74
C LYS A 385 -17.47 12.24 -17.41
N CYS A 386 -18.55 11.99 -16.67
CA CYS A 386 -18.74 12.52 -15.32
C CYS A 386 -17.53 12.16 -14.43
N GLY A 387 -16.86 13.17 -13.88
CA GLY A 387 -15.66 13.01 -13.04
C GLY A 387 -15.93 12.90 -11.53
N LEU A 388 -17.19 12.97 -11.09
CA LEU A 388 -17.57 12.85 -9.68
C LEU A 388 -17.50 11.38 -9.24
N LYS A 389 -16.28 10.92 -8.92
CA LYS A 389 -15.95 9.50 -8.67
C LYS A 389 -16.80 8.87 -7.56
N GLU A 390 -17.29 9.65 -6.61
CA GLU A 390 -18.09 9.22 -5.46
C GLU A 390 -19.46 8.67 -5.86
N VAL A 391 -20.03 9.16 -6.97
CA VAL A 391 -21.35 8.71 -7.46
C VAL A 391 -21.28 7.64 -8.55
N LEU A 392 -20.07 7.37 -9.07
CA LEU A 392 -19.89 6.38 -10.12
C LEU A 392 -19.96 4.97 -9.57
N VAL A 393 -20.47 4.04 -10.38
CA VAL A 393 -20.59 2.63 -10.05
C VAL A 393 -19.61 1.83 -10.91
N ALA A 394 -18.86 0.93 -10.28
CA ALA A 394 -18.00 -0.03 -10.95
C ALA A 394 -18.84 -1.25 -11.34
N SER A 395 -19.30 -1.27 -12.58
CA SER A 395 -20.22 -2.28 -13.13
C SER A 395 -19.43 -3.35 -13.87
N HIS A 396 -19.70 -4.63 -13.57
CA HIS A 396 -19.13 -5.76 -14.30
C HIS A 396 -19.89 -5.98 -15.62
N ILE A 397 -19.17 -6.21 -16.71
CA ILE A 397 -19.77 -6.54 -18.02
C ILE A 397 -20.28 -7.98 -18.02
N ARG A 398 -19.44 -8.93 -17.64
CA ARG A 398 -19.82 -10.31 -17.29
C ARG A 398 -19.92 -10.37 -15.78
N PRO A 399 -21.12 -10.60 -15.19
CA PRO A 399 -21.31 -10.61 -13.75
C PRO A 399 -20.34 -11.56 -13.05
N TRP A 400 -19.94 -11.19 -11.83
CA TRP A 400 -18.99 -11.95 -11.02
C TRP A 400 -19.35 -13.44 -10.88
N SER A 401 -20.63 -13.74 -10.65
CA SER A 401 -21.17 -15.11 -10.53
C SER A 401 -21.12 -15.94 -11.82
N ARG A 402 -20.91 -15.28 -12.96
CA ARG A 402 -20.83 -15.91 -14.28
C ARG A 402 -19.41 -15.98 -14.82
N CYS A 403 -18.42 -15.41 -14.12
CA CYS A 403 -17.01 -15.51 -14.49
C CYS A 403 -16.43 -16.86 -14.05
N GLU A 404 -15.68 -17.48 -14.96
CA GLU A 404 -15.09 -18.81 -14.78
C GLU A 404 -13.77 -18.77 -14.02
N THR A 405 -13.02 -17.66 -14.12
CA THR A 405 -11.71 -17.52 -13.48
C THR A 405 -11.61 -16.26 -12.63
N ALA A 406 -10.64 -16.23 -11.72
CA ALA A 406 -10.37 -15.07 -10.88
C ALA A 406 -9.87 -13.87 -11.73
N GLU A 407 -9.09 -14.14 -12.77
CA GLU A 407 -8.62 -13.14 -13.73
C GLU A 407 -9.79 -12.45 -14.41
N GLN A 408 -10.82 -13.20 -14.85
CA GLN A 408 -12.03 -12.61 -15.44
C GLN A 408 -12.81 -11.74 -14.44
N ARG A 409 -12.85 -12.13 -13.15
CA ARG A 409 -13.57 -11.41 -12.09
C ARG A 409 -12.91 -10.07 -11.75
N LEU A 410 -11.58 -9.99 -11.88
CA LEU A 410 -10.78 -8.83 -11.48
C LEU A 410 -10.27 -8.00 -12.66
N SER A 411 -10.38 -8.52 -13.89
CA SER A 411 -9.90 -7.82 -15.08
C SER A 411 -10.62 -6.49 -15.28
N PRO A 412 -9.88 -5.37 -15.39
CA PRO A 412 -10.45 -4.07 -15.76
C PRO A 412 -11.13 -4.08 -17.14
N ALA A 413 -10.79 -5.05 -18.00
CA ALA A 413 -11.46 -5.24 -19.29
C ALA A 413 -12.90 -5.76 -19.15
N ASN A 414 -13.22 -6.38 -18.02
CA ASN A 414 -14.56 -6.85 -17.66
C ASN A 414 -15.37 -5.78 -16.89
N GLY A 415 -14.98 -4.51 -16.94
CA GLY A 415 -15.62 -3.47 -16.13
C GLY A 415 -15.85 -2.14 -16.84
N LEU A 416 -16.97 -1.51 -16.50
CA LEU A 416 -17.34 -0.17 -16.90
C LEU A 416 -17.53 0.71 -15.67
N LEU A 417 -17.10 1.96 -15.76
CA LEU A 417 -17.38 2.96 -14.73
C LEU A 417 -18.61 3.79 -15.17
N LEU A 418 -19.75 3.62 -14.52
CA LEU A 418 -21.04 4.15 -15.00
C LEU A 418 -21.68 5.11 -13.99
N THR A 419 -22.52 6.03 -14.46
CA THR A 419 -23.44 6.76 -13.57
C THR A 419 -24.55 5.82 -13.10
N PRO A 420 -25.22 6.09 -11.96
CA PRO A 420 -26.22 5.17 -11.40
C PRO A 420 -27.35 4.78 -12.37
N ASN A 421 -27.79 5.72 -13.21
CA ASN A 421 -28.82 5.44 -14.22
C ASN A 421 -28.31 4.49 -15.31
N LEU A 422 -27.08 4.71 -15.80
CA LEU A 422 -26.46 3.87 -16.83
C LEU A 422 -26.17 2.46 -16.29
N ASP A 423 -25.60 2.39 -15.09
CA ASP A 423 -25.33 1.14 -14.38
C ASP A 423 -26.60 0.31 -14.27
N LYS A 424 -27.69 0.91 -13.75
CA LYS A 424 -28.93 0.17 -13.55
C LYS A 424 -29.54 -0.33 -14.85
N LEU A 425 -29.49 0.45 -15.92
CA LEU A 425 -30.00 0.04 -17.24
C LEU A 425 -29.14 -1.04 -17.87
N PHE A 426 -27.83 -0.99 -17.67
CA PHE A 426 -26.88 -1.99 -18.18
C PHE A 426 -27.05 -3.32 -17.45
N ASP A 427 -26.99 -3.32 -16.12
CA ASP A 427 -27.18 -4.50 -15.26
C ASP A 427 -28.53 -5.20 -15.48
N THR A 428 -29.58 -4.42 -15.77
CA THR A 428 -30.93 -4.98 -16.02
C THR A 428 -31.13 -5.44 -17.47
N GLY A 429 -30.12 -5.29 -18.33
CA GLY A 429 -30.17 -5.70 -19.73
C GLY A 429 -31.04 -4.81 -20.61
N LEU A 430 -31.31 -3.57 -20.20
CA LEU A 430 -32.07 -2.58 -20.98
C LEU A 430 -31.20 -1.81 -21.97
N ILE A 431 -29.88 -1.75 -21.70
CA ILE A 431 -28.87 -1.23 -22.64
C ILE A 431 -27.66 -2.16 -22.70
N SER A 432 -26.87 -2.05 -23.76
CA SER A 432 -25.53 -2.62 -23.88
C SER A 432 -24.69 -1.77 -24.84
N PHE A 433 -23.54 -2.27 -25.32
CA PHE A 433 -22.70 -1.60 -26.31
C PHE A 433 -22.33 -2.55 -27.44
N ASP A 434 -22.34 -2.05 -28.69
CA ASP A 434 -21.95 -2.83 -29.88
C ASP A 434 -20.41 -2.95 -30.02
N ASP A 435 -19.95 -3.66 -31.05
CA ASP A 435 -18.51 -3.82 -31.33
C ASP A 435 -17.83 -2.52 -31.80
N ARG A 436 -18.60 -1.46 -32.03
CA ARG A 436 -18.11 -0.09 -32.26
C ARG A 436 -18.29 0.78 -31.02
N PHE A 437 -18.57 0.16 -29.88
CA PHE A 437 -18.79 0.78 -28.57
C PHE A 437 -19.95 1.78 -28.50
N ARG A 438 -20.89 1.73 -29.45
CA ARG A 438 -22.10 2.54 -29.44
C ARG A 438 -23.16 1.88 -28.59
N ILE A 439 -23.96 2.67 -27.89
CA ILE A 439 -25.02 2.16 -27.04
C ILE A 439 -26.07 1.40 -27.89
N VAL A 440 -26.50 0.25 -27.38
CA VAL A 440 -27.55 -0.58 -27.95
C VAL A 440 -28.71 -0.61 -26.97
N PHE A 441 -29.92 -0.34 -27.44
CA PHE A 441 -31.11 -0.35 -26.60
C PHE A 441 -31.81 -1.70 -26.74
N SER A 442 -32.29 -2.23 -25.62
CA SER A 442 -33.29 -3.28 -25.63
C SER A 442 -34.58 -2.75 -26.27
N PRO A 443 -35.32 -3.57 -27.05
CA PRO A 443 -36.67 -3.22 -27.51
C PRO A 443 -37.65 -2.87 -26.37
N LEU A 444 -37.35 -3.31 -25.15
CA LEU A 444 -38.14 -3.02 -23.94
C LEU A 444 -37.92 -1.61 -23.39
N LEU A 445 -36.81 -0.93 -23.74
CA LEU A 445 -36.53 0.43 -23.33
C LEU A 445 -37.12 1.44 -24.32
N LYS A 446 -38.34 1.91 -24.05
CA LYS A 446 -39.00 2.92 -24.87
C LYS A 446 -38.25 4.26 -24.83
N GLU A 447 -38.21 4.96 -25.96
CA GLU A 447 -37.44 6.20 -26.14
C GLU A 447 -37.79 7.29 -25.11
N GLY A 448 -39.06 7.43 -24.72
CA GLY A 448 -39.48 8.40 -23.71
C GLY A 448 -38.87 8.14 -22.32
N TRP A 449 -38.72 6.88 -21.92
CA TRP A 449 -38.06 6.51 -20.66
C TRP A 449 -36.55 6.72 -20.73
N ALA A 450 -35.93 6.39 -21.87
CA ALA A 450 -34.52 6.66 -22.10
C ALA A 450 -34.21 8.16 -21.96
N LEU A 451 -35.02 9.03 -22.57
CA LEU A 451 -34.86 10.48 -22.49
C LEU A 451 -35.00 11.00 -21.06
N MET A 452 -36.01 10.55 -20.31
CA MET A 452 -36.19 10.93 -18.89
C MET A 452 -35.03 10.50 -18.00
N LEU A 453 -34.37 9.38 -18.32
CA LEU A 453 -33.18 8.89 -17.62
C LEU A 453 -31.88 9.53 -18.12
N GLY A 454 -31.97 10.42 -19.12
CA GLY A 454 -30.83 11.12 -19.71
C GLY A 454 -30.00 10.27 -20.67
N ILE A 455 -30.56 9.18 -21.22
CA ILE A 455 -29.87 8.25 -22.11
C ILE A 455 -30.25 8.53 -23.56
N ARG A 456 -29.24 8.64 -24.43
CA ARG A 456 -29.42 8.96 -25.86
C ARG A 456 -28.74 7.91 -26.74
N ARG A 457 -29.25 7.70 -27.95
CA ARG A 457 -28.71 6.70 -28.90
C ARG A 457 -27.34 7.03 -29.48
N ASP A 458 -26.91 8.29 -29.39
CA ASP A 458 -25.58 8.75 -29.80
C ASP A 458 -24.50 8.50 -28.74
N MET A 459 -24.90 8.04 -27.55
CA MET A 459 -23.96 7.68 -26.49
C MET A 459 -23.09 6.50 -26.91
N HIS A 460 -21.83 6.56 -26.53
CA HIS A 460 -20.82 5.55 -26.81
C HIS A 460 -19.84 5.51 -25.65
N LEU A 461 -19.12 4.39 -25.50
CA LEU A 461 -17.96 4.38 -24.62
C LEU A 461 -16.90 5.32 -25.19
N SER A 462 -16.33 6.14 -24.33
CA SER A 462 -15.28 7.10 -24.67
C SER A 462 -14.04 6.44 -25.31
N ASN A 463 -13.25 7.25 -26.02
CA ASN A 463 -12.16 6.85 -26.94
C ASN A 463 -10.98 6.05 -26.35
N HIS A 464 -11.10 5.52 -25.14
CA HIS A 464 -10.19 4.55 -24.52
C HIS A 464 -10.79 3.14 -24.46
N ALA A 465 -11.87 2.87 -25.19
CA ALA A 465 -12.43 1.53 -25.34
C ALA A 465 -11.44 0.65 -26.12
N ARG A 466 -10.66 -0.12 -25.37
CA ARG A 466 -9.69 -1.08 -25.88
C ARG A 466 -10.41 -2.32 -26.42
N ALA A 467 -9.77 -3.03 -27.35
CA ALA A 467 -10.35 -4.22 -27.97
C ALA A 467 -10.58 -5.38 -26.99
N ASP A 468 -9.91 -5.35 -25.83
CA ASP A 468 -10.04 -6.30 -24.72
C ASP A 468 -11.45 -6.34 -24.09
N LEU A 469 -12.27 -5.29 -24.24
CA LEU A 469 -13.67 -5.27 -23.77
C LEU A 469 -14.61 -6.10 -24.67
N LEU A 470 -14.28 -6.28 -25.94
CA LEU A 470 -15.18 -6.85 -26.95
C LEU A 470 -15.67 -8.27 -26.59
N PRO A 471 -14.84 -9.19 -26.07
CA PRO A 471 -15.32 -10.50 -25.64
C PRO A 471 -16.39 -10.41 -24.55
N TYR A 472 -16.20 -9.52 -23.57
CA TYR A 472 -17.16 -9.32 -22.48
C TYR A 472 -18.44 -8.64 -22.98
N LEU A 473 -18.33 -7.62 -23.83
CA LEU A 473 -19.50 -6.93 -24.39
C LEU A 473 -20.34 -7.85 -25.28
N ARG A 474 -19.70 -8.72 -26.07
CA ARG A 474 -20.39 -9.79 -26.81
C ARG A 474 -21.15 -10.71 -25.87
N TRP A 475 -20.47 -11.20 -24.83
CA TRP A 475 -21.08 -12.05 -23.81
C TRP A 475 -22.30 -11.37 -23.17
N HIS A 476 -22.19 -10.10 -22.79
CA HIS A 476 -23.30 -9.34 -22.20
C HIS A 476 -24.48 -9.21 -23.17
N ARG A 477 -24.23 -8.93 -24.46
CA ARG A 477 -25.31 -8.86 -25.47
C ARG A 477 -26.00 -10.20 -25.69
N GLU A 478 -25.30 -11.32 -25.54
CA GLU A 478 -25.84 -12.66 -25.71
C GLU A 478 -26.61 -13.17 -24.48
N HIS A 479 -26.21 -12.76 -23.27
CA HIS A 479 -26.68 -13.38 -22.02
C HIS A 479 -27.48 -12.44 -21.10
N ILE A 480 -27.31 -11.13 -21.21
CA ILE A 480 -27.91 -10.14 -20.30
C ILE A 480 -28.85 -9.19 -21.04
N LEU A 481 -28.45 -8.69 -22.22
CA LEU A 481 -29.28 -7.79 -23.01
C LEU A 481 -30.61 -8.48 -23.35
N LYS A 482 -31.71 -7.82 -23.00
CA LYS A 482 -33.06 -8.31 -23.27
C LYS A 482 -33.44 -7.96 -24.69
N CYS A 483 -33.73 -8.97 -25.49
CA CYS A 483 -34.24 -8.84 -26.84
C CYS A 483 -35.77 -8.85 -26.86
#